data_AF-A0A0F8Y3E2-F1
#
_entry.id   AF-A0A0F8Y3E2-F1
#
_cell.length_a   1.000
_cell.length_b   1.000
_cell.length_c   1.000
_cell.angle_alpha   90.00
_cell.angle_beta   90.00
_cell.angle_gamma   90.00
#
_symmetry.space_group_name_H-M   'P 1'
#
loop_
_entity.id
_entity.type
_entity.pdbx_description
1 polymer ?
#
loop_
_entity_poly.entity_id
_entity_poly.type
_entity_poly.pdbx_seq_one_letter_code
_entity_poly.pdbx_strand_id
1 'polypeptide(L)' 'MQELENQRIALREFAKKKGYDIYKEYTDIMTGSYKSRPGFNNLFNNVHKGLFDVVIFWDLSRFSRSGALYT' A
#
# COMPACT_ATOMS: atom_id res chain seq x y z
N MET A 1 -9.19 16.48 1.25
CA MET A 1 -9.10 15.15 0.58
C MET A 1 -8.33 15.17 -0.74
N GLN A 2 -7.57 16.23 -1.05
CA GLN A 2 -6.82 16.37 -2.31
C GLN A 2 -5.49 15.59 -2.30
N GLU A 3 -4.95 15.34 -1.12
CA GLU A 3 -3.62 14.74 -0.94
C GLU A 3 -3.57 13.25 -1.30
N LEU A 4 -4.64 12.48 -1.05
CA LEU A 4 -4.67 11.04 -1.27
C LEU A 4 -4.71 10.68 -2.77
N GLU A 5 -5.43 11.45 -3.58
CA GLU A 5 -5.46 11.24 -5.03
C GLU A 5 -4.11 11.63 -5.67
N ASN A 6 -3.49 12.71 -5.21
CA ASN A 6 -2.16 13.11 -5.67
C ASN A 6 -1.10 12.04 -5.35
N GLN A 7 -1.15 11.45 -4.16
CA GLN A 7 -0.27 10.33 -3.79
C GLN A 7 -0.49 9.12 -4.69
N ARG A 8 -1.74 8.77 -5.01
CA ARG A 8 -2.05 7.65 -5.92
C ARG A 8 -1.52 7.89 -7.33
N ILE A 9 -1.70 9.10 -7.86
CA ILE A 9 -1.18 9.46 -9.19
C ILE A 9 0.35 9.31 -9.21
N ALA A 10 1.05 9.84 -8.21
CA ALA A 10 2.50 9.74 -8.13
C ALA A 10 3.00 8.28 -8.04
N LEU A 11 2.31 7.43 -7.26
CA LEU A 11 2.63 6.00 -7.17
C LEU A 11 2.42 5.26 -8.50
N ARG A 12 1.32 5.56 -9.21
CA ARG A 12 1.06 4.99 -10.55
C ARG A 12 2.11 5.42 -11.57
N GLU A 13 2.47 6.70 -11.57
CA GLU A 13 3.52 7.21 -12.45
C GLU A 13 4.87 6.56 -12.15
N PHE A 14 5.19 6.36 -10.87
CA PHE A 14 6.41 5.68 -10.46
C PHE A 14 6.42 4.22 -10.95
N ALA A 15 5.34 3.48 -10.73
CA ALA A 15 5.20 2.10 -11.22
C ALA A 15 5.36 2.03 -12.75
N LYS A 16 4.67 2.92 -13.47
CA LYS A 16 4.76 3.01 -14.94
C LYS A 16 6.16 3.35 -15.42
N LYS A 17 6.85 4.30 -14.80
CA LYS A 17 8.24 4.67 -15.12
C LYS A 17 9.22 3.51 -14.89
N LYS A 18 8.93 2.63 -13.95
CA LYS A 18 9.72 1.43 -13.68
C LYS A 18 9.34 0.23 -14.55
N GLY A 19 8.28 0.33 -15.36
CA GLY A 19 7.77 -0.77 -16.17
C GLY A 19 7.07 -1.84 -15.35
N TYR A 20 6.53 -1.50 -14.18
CA TYR A 20 5.78 -2.44 -13.34
C TYR A 20 4.29 -2.42 -13.70
N ASP A 21 3.72 -3.62 -13.82
CA ASP A 21 2.28 -3.79 -13.95
C ASP A 21 1.60 -3.72 -12.58
N ILE A 22 0.57 -2.88 -12.48
CA ILE A 22 -0.17 -2.70 -11.23
C ILE A 22 -1.15 -3.86 -11.08
N TYR A 23 -0.80 -4.84 -10.24
CA TYR A 23 -1.69 -5.95 -9.90
C TYR A 23 -2.94 -5.48 -9.14
N LYS A 24 -2.73 -4.68 -8.08
CA LYS A 24 -3.82 -4.21 -7.22
C LYS A 24 -3.42 -2.99 -6.39
N GLU A 25 -4.36 -2.09 -6.18
CA GLU A 25 -4.22 -0.97 -5.24
C GLU A 25 -4.94 -1.28 -3.93
N TYR A 26 -4.22 -1.16 -2.81
CA TYR A 26 -4.76 -1.36 -1.47
C TYR A 26 -4.90 -0.01 -0.78
N THR A 27 -6.10 0.29 -0.28
CA THR A 27 -6.41 1.53 0.44
C THR A 27 -7.03 1.20 1.79
N ASP A 28 -6.52 1.83 2.86
CA ASP A 28 -7.08 1.72 4.21
C ASP A 28 -7.56 3.10 4.65
N ILE A 29 -8.87 3.25 4.87
CA ILE A 29 -9.47 4.48 5.39
C ILE A 29 -9.55 4.35 6.92
N MET A 30 -8.61 4.98 7.63
CA MET A 30 -8.65 5.07 9.09
C MET A 30 -9.49 6.27 9.52
N THR A 31 -10.76 6.03 9.85
CA THR A 31 -11.57 6.98 10.62
C THR A 31 -11.28 6.76 12.11
N GLY A 32 -11.27 7.84 12.91
CA GLY A 32 -10.64 7.95 14.24
C GLY A 32 -11.05 6.96 15.34
N SER A 33 -11.91 5.98 15.07
CA SER A 33 -12.37 4.96 16.01
C SER A 33 -12.14 3.52 15.55
N TYR A 34 -11.86 3.30 14.26
CA TYR A 34 -11.67 1.96 13.68
C TYR A 34 -10.24 1.79 13.15
N LYS A 35 -9.44 0.99 13.85
CA LYS A 35 -8.07 0.63 13.46
C LYS A 35 -8.02 -0.58 12.50
N SER A 36 -9.12 -0.90 11.83
CA SER A 36 -9.13 -2.04 10.92
C SER A 36 -8.33 -1.69 9.65
N ARG A 37 -7.37 -2.55 9.29
CA ARG A 37 -6.57 -2.45 8.07
C ARG A 37 -6.87 -3.61 7.13
N PRO A 38 -8.08 -3.69 6.56
CA PRO A 38 -8.43 -4.78 5.65
C PRO A 38 -7.58 -4.79 4.38
N GLY A 39 -7.16 -3.61 3.89
CA GLY A 39 -6.26 -3.48 2.74
C GLY A 39 -4.90 -4.09 3.03
N PHE A 40 -4.31 -3.76 4.18
CA PHE A 40 -3.06 -4.35 4.65
C PHE A 40 -3.13 -5.88 4.80
N ASN A 41 -4.17 -6.41 5.45
CA ASN A 41 -4.31 -7.86 5.59
C ASN A 41 -4.43 -8.58 4.24
N ASN A 42 -5.14 -7.96 3.28
CA ASN A 42 -5.26 -8.50 1.93
C ASN A 42 -3.94 -8.44 1.16
N LEU A 43 -3.16 -7.36 1.34
CA LEU A 43 -1.81 -7.25 0.79
C LEU A 43 -0.96 -8.45 1.23
N PHE A 44 -0.85 -8.72 2.53
CA PHE A 44 -0.07 -9.85 3.04
C PHE A 44 -0.59 -11.19 2.54
N ASN A 45 -1.90 -11.41 2.51
CA ASN A 45 -2.47 -12.66 1.98
C ASN A 45 -2.07 -12.88 0.50
N ASN A 46 -2.02 -11.81 -0.29
CA ASN A 46 -1.63 -11.90 -1.70
C ASN A 46 -0.11 -12.03 -1.88
N VAL A 47 0.71 -11.47 -0.98
CA VAL A 47 2.15 -11.77 -0.88
C VAL A 47 2.36 -13.26 -0.60
N HIS A 48 1.67 -13.82 0.40
CA HIS A 48 1.78 -15.24 0.74
C HIS A 48 1.37 -16.18 -0.40
N LYS A 49 0.50 -15.72 -1.29
CA LYS A 49 0.08 -16.43 -2.50
C LYS A 49 1.02 -16.22 -3.70
N GLY A 50 2.05 -15.36 -3.57
CA GLY A 50 2.99 -15.06 -4.65
C GLY A 50 2.36 -14.34 -5.83
N LEU A 51 1.34 -13.49 -5.60
CA LEU A 51 0.60 -12.83 -6.69
C LEU A 51 1.31 -11.60 -7.27
N PHE A 52 2.32 -11.08 -6.58
CA PHE A 52 3.18 -9.99 -7.02
C PHE A 52 4.50 -10.01 -6.25
N ASP A 53 5.53 -9.41 -6.84
CA ASP A 53 6.88 -9.42 -6.28
C ASP A 53 7.26 -8.11 -5.56
N VAL A 54 6.55 -7.01 -5.86
CA VAL A 54 6.92 -5.66 -5.40
C VAL A 54 5.72 -4.94 -4.79
N VAL A 55 5.94 -4.28 -3.65
CA VAL A 55 4.99 -3.37 -3.01
C VAL A 55 5.54 -1.95 -3.04
N ILE A 56 4.73 -0.99 -3.49
CA ILE A 56 5.08 0.43 -3.53
C ILE A 56 4.12 1.19 -2.63
N PHE A 57 4.66 2.01 -1.73
CA PHE A 57 3.88 2.83 -0.81
C PHE A 57 4.54 4.21 -0.66
N TRP A 58 3.72 5.22 -0.35
CA TRP A 58 4.18 6.62 -0.27
C TRP A 58 5.03 6.91 0.97
N ASP A 59 4.64 6.37 2.13
CA ASP A 59 5.36 6.59 3.38
C ASP A 59 5.21 5.42 4.36
N LEU A 60 6.25 5.16 5.14
CA LEU A 60 6.30 4.04 6.08
C LEU A 60 5.28 4.18 7.21
N SER A 61 4.90 5.41 7.60
CA SER A 61 3.84 5.62 8.61
C SER A 61 2.49 5.05 8.19
N ARG A 62 2.28 4.87 6.87
CA ARG A 62 1.09 4.22 6.30
C ARG A 62 1.20 2.70 6.29
N PHE A 63 2.41 2.17 6.19
CA PHE A 63 2.70 0.73 6.23
C PHE A 63 2.74 0.18 7.67
N SER A 64 3.43 0.85 8.58
CA SER A 64 3.55 0.44 9.99
C SER A 64 3.84 1.66 10.87
N ARG A 65 3.15 1.78 12.02
CA ARG A 65 3.56 2.73 13.08
C ARG A 65 4.72 2.20 13.91
N SER A 66 5.12 0.94 13.71
CA SER A 66 6.12 0.22 14.50
C SER A 66 7.37 -0.13 13.68
N GLY A 67 7.52 0.45 12.48
CA GLY A 67 8.60 0.10 11.56
C GLY A 67 8.38 -1.26 10.89
N ALA A 68 9.10 -1.48 9.78
CA ALA A 68 9.17 -2.76 9.08
C ALA A 68 10.08 -3.73 9.86
N LEU A 69 9.74 -4.00 11.12
CA LEU A 69 10.42 -5.02 11.92
C LEU A 69 9.87 -6.38 11.50
N TYR A 70 10.62 -7.06 10.64
CA TYR A 70 10.68 -8.51 10.65
C TYR A 70 11.26 -8.90 12.02
N THR A 71 10.42 -9.46 12.89
CA THR A 71 10.91 -10.38 13.92
C THR A 71 10.48 -11.78 13.56
#